data_AF-A0A1D2RH04-F1
#
_entry.id   AF-A0A1D2RH04-F1
#
_cell.length_a   1.000
_cell.length_b   1.000
_cell.length_c   1.000
_cell.angle_alpha   90.00
_cell.angle_beta   90.00
_cell.angle_gamma   90.00
#
_symmetry.space_group_name_H-M   'P 1'
#
loop_
_entity.id
_entity.type
_entity.pdbx_description
1 polymer ?
#
loop_
_entity_poly.entity_id
_entity_poly.type
_entity_poly.pdbx_seq_one_letter_code
_entity_poly.pdbx_strand_id
1 'polypeptide(L)'
;MAFSIIQNNPSNIQNSRVSPNQIITEDDLYIPPEFKPMDIGGNQMDYTITKNGDNYTVEWETRTAPNFSYPDDDSMGVSASAGGSGDYAYLTSPRPRYVPLEIDGNIHFSGERFMVRAVIRNLREDPNNPAAVPANAIGVKASLRNHTAIKLDPDTQERTISAGDILIGQNKSVQWLVKATETGTHHICVDVADIYKNQWEGCADVKAIASPRVNIMYIVPQYVTRGEPFDLVAEITNPMELTVKDFSITLAPMKNIYLFASESAAKHVGDIAPRETKTVSWRLVSGFSGEVVGVAFETIYEGGPVGNNATGANDTCFNGVQDAGELGVDCGGVCTECLPDMGIFQNDILFALINENGQN
;
A
#
# COMPACT_ATOMS: atom_id res chain seq x y z
N MET A 1 -27.93 -2.20 -45.43
CA MET A 1 -28.70 -2.42 -44.19
C MET A 1 -28.23 -1.33 -43.25
N ALA A 2 -29.12 -0.44 -42.82
CA ALA A 2 -28.82 0.64 -41.88
C ALA A 2 -29.61 0.38 -40.60
N PHE A 3 -29.01 0.62 -39.45
CA PHE A 3 -29.71 0.58 -38.17
C PHE A 3 -29.37 1.82 -37.35
N SER A 4 -30.30 2.23 -36.50
CA SER A 4 -30.14 3.33 -35.55
C SER A 4 -30.53 2.80 -34.17
N ILE A 5 -29.73 3.11 -33.15
CA ILE A 5 -30.06 2.75 -31.77
C ILE A 5 -30.26 4.04 -31.00
N ILE A 6 -31.49 4.22 -30.51
CA ILE A 6 -31.90 5.42 -29.79
C ILE A 6 -32.12 5.03 -28.33
N GLN A 7 -31.34 5.62 -27.42
CA GLN A 7 -31.53 5.47 -25.97
C GLN A 7 -32.57 6.51 -25.52
N ASN A 8 -33.73 6.04 -25.07
CA ASN A 8 -34.81 6.94 -24.64
C ASN A 8 -34.67 7.29 -23.15
N ASN A 9 -33.80 8.24 -22.83
CA ASN A 9 -33.72 8.86 -21.50
C ASN A 9 -34.31 10.29 -21.55
N PRO A 10 -35.27 10.69 -20.69
CA PRO A 10 -35.96 11.98 -20.78
C PRO A 10 -35.08 13.24 -20.59
N SER A 11 -33.78 13.10 -20.34
CA SER A 11 -32.85 14.23 -20.15
C SER A 11 -31.76 14.38 -21.22
N ASN A 12 -31.65 13.50 -22.22
CA ASN A 12 -30.80 13.73 -23.39
C ASN A 12 -31.11 12.74 -24.52
N ILE A 13 -31.61 13.23 -25.65
CA ILE A 13 -31.79 12.43 -26.88
C ILE A 13 -30.52 12.59 -27.72
N GLN A 14 -29.70 11.55 -27.79
CA GLN A 14 -28.58 11.46 -28.73
C GLN A 14 -28.99 10.55 -29.88
N ASN A 15 -29.14 11.13 -31.07
CA ASN A 15 -29.46 10.39 -32.29
C ASN A 15 -28.14 10.02 -32.98
N SER A 16 -27.76 8.75 -32.98
CA SER A 16 -26.53 8.29 -33.65
C SER A 16 -26.89 7.41 -34.84
N ARG A 17 -26.55 7.86 -36.06
CA ARG A 17 -26.61 7.03 -37.26
C ARG A 17 -25.50 6.00 -37.19
N VAL A 18 -25.87 4.74 -37.02
CA VAL A 18 -24.90 3.66 -36.83
C VAL A 18 -24.54 3.09 -38.20
N SER A 19 -23.26 3.19 -38.58
CA SER A 19 -22.75 2.47 -39.77
C SER A 19 -22.73 0.96 -39.49
N PRO A 20 -22.69 0.07 -40.51
CA PRO A 20 -22.88 -1.38 -40.37
C PRO A 20 -21.96 -2.16 -39.39
N ASN A 21 -21.10 -1.52 -38.61
CA ASN A 21 -20.06 -2.14 -37.78
C ASN A 21 -19.95 -1.55 -36.36
N GLN A 22 -21.02 -1.01 -35.77
CA GLN A 22 -20.98 -0.50 -34.40
C GLN A 22 -21.68 -1.43 -33.39
N ILE A 23 -21.24 -1.28 -32.15
CA ILE A 23 -21.05 -2.33 -31.18
C ILE A 23 -21.44 -1.65 -29.83
N ILE A 24 -22.49 -2.14 -29.13
CA ILE A 24 -22.92 -1.72 -27.76
C ILE A 24 -22.95 -2.92 -26.76
N THR A 25 -22.18 -2.89 -25.65
CA THR A 25 -22.10 -3.96 -24.61
C THR A 25 -22.78 -3.57 -23.30
N GLU A 26 -23.29 -4.56 -22.54
CA GLU A 26 -24.29 -4.39 -21.47
C GLU A 26 -24.32 -5.62 -20.51
N ASP A 27 -24.93 -5.57 -19.30
CA ASP A 27 -25.15 -6.72 -18.35
C ASP A 27 -26.60 -6.81 -17.77
N ASP A 28 -27.12 -8.05 -17.71
CA ASP A 28 -28.39 -8.63 -17.15
C ASP A 28 -29.77 -8.14 -17.66
N LEU A 29 -30.63 -9.07 -18.14
CA LEU A 29 -31.96 -8.82 -18.74
C LEU A 29 -33.04 -9.81 -18.25
N TYR A 30 -34.26 -9.33 -18.00
CA TYR A 30 -35.48 -10.13 -17.78
C TYR A 30 -36.49 -9.87 -18.92
N ILE A 31 -37.07 -10.91 -19.51
CA ILE A 31 -38.03 -10.80 -20.63
C ILE A 31 -39.40 -11.38 -20.24
N PRO A 32 -40.51 -10.62 -20.33
CA PRO A 32 -41.87 -11.15 -20.20
C PRO A 32 -42.38 -11.81 -21.51
N PRO A 33 -43.30 -12.79 -21.46
CA PRO A 33 -43.44 -13.80 -22.50
C PRO A 33 -44.22 -13.42 -23.77
N GLU A 34 -44.80 -12.23 -23.89
CA GLU A 34 -45.65 -11.90 -25.05
C GLU A 34 -45.45 -10.46 -25.49
N PHE A 35 -44.90 -10.27 -26.70
CA PHE A 35 -44.87 -8.97 -27.37
C PHE A 35 -45.31 -9.10 -28.84
N LYS A 36 -46.16 -8.16 -29.26
CA LYS A 36 -46.62 -8.03 -30.65
C LYS A 36 -45.88 -6.86 -31.32
N PRO A 37 -45.37 -7.03 -32.55
CA PRO A 37 -44.78 -5.93 -33.30
C PRO A 37 -45.84 -4.86 -33.57
N MET A 38 -45.47 -3.59 -33.42
CA MET A 38 -46.29 -2.46 -33.83
C MET A 38 -45.83 -2.03 -35.22
N ASP A 39 -46.68 -2.25 -36.22
CA ASP A 39 -46.41 -1.84 -37.61
C ASP A 39 -46.58 -0.33 -37.73
N ILE A 40 -45.49 0.37 -38.06
CA ILE A 40 -45.45 1.82 -38.25
C ILE A 40 -45.27 2.14 -39.75
N GLY A 41 -45.98 1.44 -40.65
CA GLY A 41 -46.21 1.90 -42.03
C GLY A 41 -44.97 2.39 -42.79
N GLY A 42 -44.14 1.45 -43.23
CA GLY A 42 -42.89 1.68 -43.98
C GLY A 42 -42.00 0.45 -43.84
N ASN A 43 -40.94 0.29 -44.64
CA ASN A 43 -39.99 -0.85 -44.48
C ASN A 43 -39.14 -0.75 -43.19
N GLN A 44 -39.61 -0.03 -42.18
CA GLN A 44 -38.92 0.27 -40.94
C GLN A 44 -39.71 -0.36 -39.79
N MET A 45 -39.05 -1.23 -39.03
CA MET A 45 -39.59 -1.77 -37.80
C MET A 45 -38.77 -1.28 -36.62
N ASP A 46 -39.45 -0.75 -35.62
CA ASP A 46 -38.83 -0.30 -34.39
C ASP A 46 -39.01 -1.39 -33.33
N TYR A 47 -37.90 -1.92 -32.84
CA TYR A 47 -37.90 -2.87 -31.74
C TYR A 47 -37.52 -2.13 -30.47
N THR A 48 -38.46 -2.03 -29.54
CA THR A 48 -38.15 -1.52 -28.20
C THR A 48 -37.69 -2.69 -27.34
N ILE A 49 -36.44 -2.63 -26.90
CA ILE A 49 -35.84 -3.56 -25.95
C ILE A 49 -35.76 -2.84 -24.62
N THR A 50 -36.40 -3.39 -23.59
CA THR A 50 -36.35 -2.82 -22.25
C THR A 50 -35.30 -3.55 -21.42
N LYS A 51 -34.28 -2.83 -20.94
CA LYS A 51 -33.24 -3.37 -20.05
C LYS A 51 -33.04 -2.47 -18.84
N ASN A 52 -33.05 -3.07 -17.65
CA ASN A 52 -32.85 -2.37 -16.37
C ASN A 52 -33.77 -1.16 -16.14
N GLY A 53 -34.95 -1.15 -16.77
CA GLY A 53 -35.92 -0.04 -16.70
C GLY A 53 -35.75 1.03 -17.78
N ASP A 54 -34.67 0.97 -18.57
CA ASP A 54 -34.43 1.83 -19.71
C ASP A 54 -34.92 1.17 -21.01
N ASN A 55 -35.46 1.98 -21.92
CA ASN A 55 -35.97 1.53 -23.22
C ASN A 55 -35.00 1.93 -24.34
N TYR A 56 -34.51 0.93 -25.05
CA TYR A 56 -33.70 1.10 -26.25
C TYR A 56 -34.56 0.82 -27.47
N THR A 57 -34.62 1.76 -28.41
CA THR A 57 -35.30 1.53 -29.69
C THR A 57 -34.25 1.21 -30.74
N VAL A 58 -34.34 0.01 -31.31
CA VAL A 58 -33.56 -0.42 -32.47
C VAL A 58 -34.43 -0.20 -33.69
N GLU A 59 -34.09 0.82 -34.49
CA GLU A 59 -34.73 1.03 -35.79
C GLU A 59 -34.07 0.11 -36.82
N TRP A 60 -34.87 -0.75 -37.43
CA TRP A 60 -34.40 -1.76 -38.37
C TRP A 60 -35.08 -1.60 -39.73
N GLU A 61 -34.30 -1.22 -40.75
CA GLU A 61 -34.79 -1.05 -42.12
C GLU A 61 -34.57 -2.31 -42.97
N THR A 62 -35.37 -3.37 -42.74
CA THR A 62 -35.41 -4.51 -43.67
C THR A 62 -36.78 -5.17 -43.71
N ARG A 63 -37.08 -5.90 -44.80
CA ARG A 63 -38.34 -6.66 -44.98
C ARG A 63 -38.40 -7.99 -44.23
N THR A 64 -37.35 -8.38 -43.53
CA THR A 64 -37.27 -9.68 -42.83
C THR A 64 -37.06 -9.47 -41.35
N ALA A 65 -37.78 -10.23 -40.52
CA ALA A 65 -37.61 -10.21 -39.09
C ALA A 65 -36.16 -10.60 -38.71
N PRO A 66 -35.46 -9.82 -37.86
CA PRO A 66 -34.15 -10.20 -37.36
C PRO A 66 -34.24 -11.42 -36.44
N ASN A 67 -33.20 -12.25 -36.46
CA ASN A 67 -32.98 -13.31 -35.47
C ASN A 67 -31.90 -12.84 -34.49
N PHE A 68 -32.25 -12.81 -33.21
CA PHE A 68 -31.33 -12.50 -32.12
C PHE A 68 -30.78 -13.80 -31.55
N SER A 69 -29.46 -13.88 -31.42
CA SER A 69 -28.78 -14.99 -30.74
C SER A 69 -27.87 -14.42 -29.67
N TYR A 70 -27.94 -14.98 -28.47
CA TYR A 70 -27.10 -14.63 -27.33
C TYR A 70 -26.19 -15.82 -27.04
N PRO A 71 -24.90 -15.78 -27.40
CA PRO A 71 -23.95 -16.79 -26.95
C PRO A 71 -23.67 -16.62 -25.45
N ASP A 72 -23.12 -17.64 -24.80
CA ASP A 72 -22.84 -17.67 -23.36
C ASP A 72 -21.73 -16.68 -22.91
N ASP A 73 -21.27 -15.78 -23.79
CA ASP A 73 -20.11 -14.91 -23.61
C ASP A 73 -20.44 -13.40 -23.66
N ASP A 74 -21.49 -12.97 -22.96
CA ASP A 74 -21.91 -11.57 -22.77
C ASP A 74 -22.01 -10.73 -24.07
N SER A 75 -22.04 -11.40 -25.23
CA SER A 75 -22.10 -10.78 -26.54
C SER A 75 -23.53 -10.84 -27.09
N MET A 76 -23.94 -9.79 -27.81
CA MET A 76 -25.22 -9.78 -28.51
C MET A 76 -24.97 -10.01 -30.00
N GLY A 77 -25.42 -11.15 -30.52
CA GLY A 77 -25.44 -11.43 -31.94
C GLY A 77 -26.78 -11.02 -32.56
N VAL A 78 -26.77 -10.01 -33.43
CA VAL A 78 -27.93 -9.71 -34.29
C VAL A 78 -27.66 -10.29 -35.67
N SER A 79 -28.51 -11.19 -36.14
CA SER A 79 -28.38 -11.78 -37.47
C SER A 79 -29.63 -11.50 -38.32
N ALA A 80 -29.42 -11.20 -39.60
CA ALA A 80 -30.49 -11.08 -40.58
C ALA A 80 -30.47 -12.32 -41.47
N SER A 81 -31.59 -13.04 -41.56
CA SER A 81 -31.72 -14.28 -42.35
C SER A 81 -31.89 -14.04 -43.86
N ALA A 82 -31.41 -12.91 -44.38
CA ALA A 82 -31.59 -12.55 -45.78
C ALA A 82 -30.46 -13.09 -46.67
N GLY A 83 -30.38 -14.41 -46.85
CA GLY A 83 -29.84 -15.09 -48.05
C GLY A 83 -28.43 -14.73 -48.59
N GLY A 84 -27.65 -13.89 -47.92
CA GLY A 84 -26.32 -13.47 -48.32
C GLY A 84 -25.46 -13.33 -47.07
N SER A 85 -24.22 -13.83 -47.15
CA SER A 85 -23.15 -13.75 -46.15
C SER A 85 -23.31 -12.55 -45.19
N GLY A 86 -23.89 -12.80 -44.02
CA GLY A 86 -24.08 -11.77 -43.01
C GLY A 86 -22.76 -11.49 -42.30
N ASP A 87 -22.36 -10.22 -42.28
CA ASP A 87 -21.28 -9.74 -41.42
C ASP A 87 -21.76 -9.74 -39.96
N TYR A 88 -20.97 -10.36 -39.08
CA TYR A 88 -21.21 -10.38 -37.64
C TYR A 88 -20.39 -9.25 -36.99
N ALA A 89 -21.03 -8.37 -36.23
CA ALA A 89 -20.32 -7.37 -35.43
C ALA A 89 -20.15 -7.90 -33.99
N TYR A 90 -18.94 -8.35 -33.64
CA TYR A 90 -18.63 -8.84 -32.30
C TYR A 90 -18.19 -7.73 -31.37
N LEU A 91 -18.93 -7.63 -30.28
CA LEU A 91 -18.74 -6.68 -29.21
C LEU A 91 -17.78 -7.18 -28.15
N THR A 92 -16.49 -6.90 -28.31
CA THR A 92 -15.50 -7.30 -27.29
C THR A 92 -15.15 -6.12 -26.38
N SER A 93 -15.40 -6.29 -25.08
CA SER A 93 -14.99 -5.33 -24.05
C SER A 93 -13.46 -5.20 -24.01
N PRO A 94 -12.90 -3.98 -23.95
CA PRO A 94 -11.46 -3.78 -23.91
C PRO A 94 -10.86 -4.30 -22.60
N ARG A 95 -10.05 -5.35 -22.67
CA ARG A 95 -9.31 -5.88 -21.51
C ARG A 95 -7.93 -5.23 -21.43
N PRO A 96 -7.61 -4.37 -20.43
CA PRO A 96 -6.22 -4.08 -20.10
C PRO A 96 -5.47 -5.38 -19.77
N ARG A 97 -4.18 -5.42 -20.09
CA ARG A 97 -3.42 -6.68 -20.15
C ARG A 97 -2.51 -6.93 -18.95
N TYR A 98 -2.13 -5.90 -18.18
CA TYR A 98 -1.14 -6.05 -17.10
C TYR A 98 -1.25 -5.01 -15.98
N VAL A 99 -1.13 -5.48 -14.74
CA VAL A 99 -0.95 -4.65 -13.53
C VAL A 99 0.38 -5.05 -12.86
N PRO A 100 1.51 -4.42 -13.21
CA PRO A 100 2.75 -4.60 -12.46
C PRO A 100 2.59 -4.10 -11.01
N LEU A 101 3.08 -4.91 -10.07
CA LEU A 101 3.22 -4.54 -8.67
C LEU A 101 4.69 -4.21 -8.39
N GLU A 102 4.93 -3.02 -7.86
CA GLU A 102 6.23 -2.56 -7.39
C GLU A 102 6.16 -2.45 -5.87
N ILE A 103 7.14 -3.03 -5.17
CA ILE A 103 7.24 -2.93 -3.71
C ILE A 103 8.58 -2.29 -3.41
N ASP A 104 8.57 -1.24 -2.60
CA ASP A 104 9.78 -0.53 -2.24
C ASP A 104 10.62 -1.38 -1.32
N GLY A 105 11.71 -1.96 -1.83
CA GLY A 105 12.50 -2.95 -1.10
C GLY A 105 11.82 -4.33 -1.06
N ASN A 106 12.59 -5.39 -1.28
CA ASN A 106 12.07 -6.76 -1.18
C ASN A 106 12.20 -7.33 0.24
N ILE A 107 12.87 -6.61 1.15
CA ILE A 107 13.18 -7.04 2.52
C ILE A 107 12.84 -5.90 3.48
N HIS A 108 12.01 -6.18 4.48
CA HIS A 108 11.63 -5.25 5.55
C HIS A 108 11.77 -5.90 6.91
N PHE A 109 11.94 -5.11 7.97
CA PHE A 109 11.79 -5.61 9.32
C PHE A 109 10.31 -5.78 9.69
N SER A 110 10.00 -6.78 10.50
CA SER A 110 8.66 -6.95 11.05
C SER A 110 8.33 -5.77 11.96
N GLY A 111 7.19 -5.13 11.72
CA GLY A 111 6.78 -3.88 12.34
C GLY A 111 7.21 -2.63 11.57
N GLU A 112 8.15 -2.74 10.63
CA GLU A 112 8.53 -1.63 9.74
C GLU A 112 7.39 -1.31 8.77
N ARG A 113 7.26 -0.02 8.46
CA ARG A 113 6.33 0.49 7.46
C ARG A 113 7.00 0.49 6.09
N PHE A 114 6.32 0.02 5.07
CA PHE A 114 6.82 0.05 3.71
C PHE A 114 5.72 0.33 2.69
N MET A 115 6.13 0.78 1.51
CA MET A 115 5.21 1.20 0.46
C MET A 115 4.96 0.06 -0.55
N VAL A 116 3.70 -0.27 -0.75
CA VAL A 116 3.25 -1.14 -1.85
C VAL A 116 2.66 -0.24 -2.93
N ARG A 117 3.19 -0.32 -4.16
CA ARG A 117 2.77 0.50 -5.30
C ARG A 117 2.27 -0.38 -6.44
N ALA A 118 0.98 -0.28 -6.78
CA ALA A 118 0.46 -0.91 -8.00
C ALA A 118 0.54 0.09 -9.16
N VAL A 119 1.20 -0.30 -10.25
CA VAL A 119 1.28 0.50 -11.48
C VAL A 119 0.34 -0.11 -12.51
N ILE A 120 -0.71 0.61 -12.88
CA ILE A 120 -1.74 0.16 -13.81
C ILE A 120 -1.46 0.78 -15.17
N ARG A 121 -1.39 -0.03 -16.24
CA ARG A 121 -1.08 0.44 -17.60
C ARG A 121 -2.20 0.11 -18.57
N ASN A 122 -2.69 1.11 -19.29
CA ASN A 122 -3.65 0.90 -20.37
C ASN A 122 -2.89 0.69 -21.69
N LEU A 123 -2.48 -0.55 -21.95
CA LEU A 123 -1.64 -0.94 -23.10
C LEU A 123 -2.42 -1.21 -24.39
N ARG A 124 -3.57 -0.53 -24.62
CA ARG A 124 -4.37 -0.76 -25.83
C ARG A 124 -3.71 -0.16 -27.08
N GLU A 125 -2.61 -0.75 -27.49
CA GLU A 125 -2.19 -0.79 -28.89
C GLU A 125 -2.52 -2.20 -29.37
N ASP A 126 -3.65 -2.37 -30.08
CA ASP A 126 -3.80 -3.55 -30.92
C ASP A 126 -3.05 -3.25 -32.22
N PRO A 127 -1.82 -3.79 -32.41
CA PRO A 127 -1.05 -3.52 -33.62
C PRO A 127 -1.76 -4.01 -34.89
N ASN A 128 -2.76 -4.89 -34.76
CA ASN A 128 -3.49 -5.46 -35.89
C ASN A 128 -4.81 -4.73 -36.19
N ASN A 129 -5.24 -3.77 -35.35
CA ASN A 129 -6.47 -3.02 -35.58
C ASN A 129 -6.35 -1.53 -35.14
N PRO A 130 -5.65 -0.70 -35.93
CA PRO A 130 -5.48 0.72 -35.64
C PRO A 130 -6.78 1.55 -35.73
N ALA A 131 -7.89 0.96 -36.20
CA ALA A 131 -9.18 1.63 -36.36
C ALA A 131 -10.15 1.39 -35.19
N ALA A 132 -9.79 0.55 -34.20
CA ALA A 132 -10.63 0.31 -33.04
C ALA A 132 -10.73 1.59 -32.19
N VAL A 133 -11.92 2.21 -32.20
CA VAL A 133 -12.24 3.48 -31.55
C VAL A 133 -11.65 3.52 -30.13
N PRO A 134 -10.86 4.56 -29.79
CA PRO A 134 -10.30 4.70 -28.47
C PRO A 134 -11.45 4.84 -27.47
N ALA A 135 -11.60 3.87 -26.58
CA ALA A 135 -12.25 4.16 -25.32
C ALA A 135 -11.33 5.16 -24.64
N ASN A 136 -11.71 6.44 -24.65
CA ASN A 136 -10.81 7.55 -24.36
C ASN A 136 -10.25 7.49 -22.94
N ALA A 137 -10.94 6.83 -22.02
CA ALA A 137 -10.53 6.67 -20.64
C ALA A 137 -11.16 5.38 -20.09
N ILE A 138 -10.44 4.65 -19.25
CA ILE A 138 -11.00 3.57 -18.44
C ILE A 138 -10.87 3.99 -16.98
N GLY A 139 -12.01 4.12 -16.29
CA GLY A 139 -12.04 4.34 -14.85
C GLY A 139 -11.62 3.08 -14.12
N VAL A 140 -10.60 3.17 -13.26
CA VAL A 140 -10.04 2.01 -12.57
C VAL A 140 -10.05 2.19 -11.05
N LYS A 141 -10.35 1.11 -10.34
CA LYS A 141 -10.18 0.96 -8.89
C LYS A 141 -9.21 -0.18 -8.62
N ALA A 142 -8.38 -0.02 -7.61
CA ALA A 142 -7.42 -1.03 -7.18
C ALA A 142 -7.59 -1.28 -5.69
N SER A 143 -7.57 -2.54 -5.30
CA SER A 143 -7.90 -3.04 -3.98
C SER A 143 -6.77 -3.93 -3.47
N LEU A 144 -6.12 -3.54 -2.36
CA LEU A 144 -5.14 -4.39 -1.70
C LEU A 144 -5.86 -5.55 -1.00
N ARG A 145 -5.55 -6.79 -1.41
CA ARG A 145 -6.18 -7.99 -0.85
C ARG A 145 -5.85 -8.11 0.64
N ASN A 146 -6.80 -8.64 1.41
CA ASN A 146 -6.58 -8.86 2.83
C ASN A 146 -5.49 -9.92 3.03
N HIS A 147 -4.53 -9.63 3.89
CA HIS A 147 -3.44 -10.54 4.26
C HIS A 147 -3.38 -10.64 5.78
N THR A 148 -3.11 -11.83 6.30
CA THR A 148 -3.06 -12.05 7.75
C THR A 148 -1.89 -11.31 8.38
N ALA A 149 -0.72 -11.40 7.75
CA ALA A 149 0.54 -10.84 8.22
C ALA A 149 0.90 -9.44 7.68
N ILE A 150 0.12 -8.87 6.76
CA ILE A 150 0.34 -7.50 6.24
C ILE A 150 -0.87 -6.65 6.59
N LYS A 151 -0.66 -5.56 7.32
CA LYS A 151 -1.71 -4.62 7.72
C LYS A 151 -1.48 -3.28 7.04
N LEU A 152 -2.57 -2.57 6.75
CA LEU A 152 -2.48 -1.17 6.35
C LEU A 152 -1.98 -0.34 7.54
N ASP A 153 -1.25 0.73 7.25
CA ASP A 153 -0.79 1.67 8.25
C ASP A 153 -0.98 3.11 7.75
N PRO A 154 -1.80 3.93 8.42
CA PRO A 154 -2.66 3.58 9.54
C PRO A 154 -3.77 2.60 9.12
N ASP A 155 -4.36 1.90 10.10
CA ASP A 155 -5.53 1.01 9.88
C ASP A 155 -6.75 1.76 9.29
N THR A 156 -6.70 3.10 9.23
CA THR A 156 -7.69 3.99 8.62
C THR A 156 -7.50 4.18 7.11
N GLN A 157 -6.42 3.69 6.50
CA GLN A 157 -6.23 3.79 5.06
C GLN A 157 -7.30 2.96 4.31
N GLU A 158 -7.80 3.51 3.21
CA GLU A 158 -8.72 2.77 2.34
C GLU A 158 -7.99 1.63 1.61
N ARG A 159 -8.49 0.39 1.74
CA ARG A 159 -7.97 -0.75 0.97
C ARG A 159 -8.18 -0.58 -0.54
N THR A 160 -9.26 0.08 -0.92
CA THR A 160 -9.63 0.31 -2.32
C THR A 160 -9.41 1.76 -2.67
N ILE A 161 -8.47 2.02 -3.56
CA ILE A 161 -8.13 3.37 -4.03
C ILE A 161 -8.58 3.50 -5.48
N SER A 162 -9.28 4.59 -5.80
CA SER A 162 -9.58 4.91 -7.21
C SER A 162 -8.34 5.50 -7.87
N ALA A 163 -7.88 4.88 -8.95
CA ALA A 163 -6.87 5.47 -9.83
C ALA A 163 -7.49 6.56 -10.74
N GLY A 164 -8.82 6.62 -10.82
CA GLY A 164 -9.55 7.43 -11.79
C GLY A 164 -9.37 6.91 -13.21
N ASP A 165 -9.58 7.80 -14.18
CA ASP A 165 -9.52 7.47 -15.60
C ASP A 165 -8.08 7.31 -16.10
N ILE A 166 -7.81 6.25 -16.86
CA ILE A 166 -6.51 5.97 -17.50
C ILE A 166 -6.68 5.98 -19.02
N LEU A 167 -6.07 6.96 -19.69
CA LEU A 167 -6.11 7.04 -21.16
C LEU A 167 -5.23 5.94 -21.78
N ILE A 168 -5.43 5.63 -23.06
CA ILE A 168 -4.60 4.69 -23.80
C ILE A 168 -3.14 5.16 -23.79
N GLY A 169 -2.21 4.24 -23.53
CA GLY A 169 -0.77 4.50 -23.44
C GLY A 169 -0.34 5.15 -22.12
N GLN A 170 -1.27 5.52 -21.24
CA GLN A 170 -0.94 6.07 -19.93
C GLN A 170 -0.76 4.97 -18.87
N ASN A 171 -0.03 5.34 -17.83
CA ASN A 171 0.07 4.62 -16.59
C ASN A 171 -0.48 5.46 -15.44
N LYS A 172 -1.00 4.79 -14.41
CA LYS A 172 -1.30 5.41 -13.12
C LYS A 172 -0.80 4.50 -12.01
N SER A 173 -0.47 5.09 -10.87
CA SER A 173 -0.07 4.34 -9.69
C SER A 173 -0.99 4.62 -8.52
N VAL A 174 -1.31 3.58 -7.76
CA VAL A 174 -1.89 3.69 -6.41
C VAL A 174 -0.90 3.11 -5.40
N GLN A 175 -0.95 3.60 -4.17
CA GLN A 175 0.05 3.29 -3.16
C GLN A 175 -0.61 3.04 -1.79
N TRP A 176 -0.10 2.04 -1.08
CA TRP A 176 -0.49 1.71 0.29
C TRP A 176 0.73 1.71 1.19
N LEU A 177 0.60 2.34 2.34
CA LEU A 177 1.57 2.20 3.41
C LEU A 177 1.13 1.00 4.25
N VAL A 178 2.01 0.01 4.38
CA VAL A 178 1.71 -1.26 5.06
C VAL A 178 2.78 -1.60 6.08
N LYS A 179 2.45 -2.48 7.02
CA LYS A 179 3.39 -3.06 7.98
C LYS A 179 3.26 -4.58 8.03
N ALA A 180 4.39 -5.26 8.16
CA ALA A 180 4.43 -6.72 8.33
C ALA A 180 4.35 -7.08 9.82
N THR A 181 3.29 -7.75 10.25
CA THR A 181 3.09 -8.15 11.66
C THR A 181 3.78 -9.47 12.00
N GLU A 182 4.24 -10.22 11.01
CA GLU A 182 4.93 -11.49 11.17
C GLU A 182 6.17 -11.54 10.27
N THR A 183 7.16 -12.31 10.69
CA THR A 183 8.36 -12.60 9.89
C THR A 183 8.08 -13.71 8.89
N GLY A 184 8.63 -13.62 7.68
CA GLY A 184 8.47 -14.61 6.62
C GLY A 184 8.46 -13.98 5.23
N THR A 185 8.29 -14.81 4.21
CA THR A 185 7.94 -14.33 2.87
C THR A 185 6.43 -14.28 2.74
N HIS A 186 5.90 -13.12 2.39
CA HIS A 186 4.48 -12.81 2.29
C HIS A 186 4.12 -12.51 0.84
N HIS A 187 3.04 -13.11 0.35
CA HIS A 187 2.57 -12.93 -1.03
C HIS A 187 1.49 -11.84 -1.05
N ILE A 188 1.82 -10.66 -1.54
CA ILE A 188 0.92 -9.51 -1.57
C ILE A 188 0.28 -9.42 -2.95
N CYS A 189 -1.05 -9.32 -3.00
CA CYS A 189 -1.81 -9.19 -4.24
C CYS A 189 -2.68 -7.94 -4.22
N VAL A 190 -2.80 -7.31 -5.38
CA VAL A 190 -3.69 -6.18 -5.66
C VAL A 190 -4.67 -6.60 -6.74
N ASP A 191 -5.96 -6.52 -6.41
CA ASP A 191 -7.06 -6.73 -7.34
C ASP A 191 -7.41 -5.39 -8.00
N VAL A 192 -7.49 -5.35 -9.33
CA VAL A 192 -7.82 -4.16 -10.10
C VAL A 192 -9.11 -4.42 -10.87
N ALA A 193 -10.09 -3.53 -10.71
CA ALA A 193 -11.36 -3.61 -11.42
C ALA A 193 -11.63 -2.32 -12.19
N ASP A 194 -12.14 -2.44 -13.41
CA ASP A 194 -12.65 -1.30 -14.16
C ASP A 194 -14.16 -1.08 -13.96
N ILE A 195 -14.70 -0.02 -14.56
CA ILE A 195 -16.13 0.29 -14.57
C ILE A 195 -16.99 -0.75 -15.31
N TYR A 196 -16.38 -1.62 -16.10
CA TYR A 196 -17.03 -2.71 -16.84
C TYR A 196 -16.93 -4.05 -16.10
N LYS A 197 -16.53 -4.03 -14.82
CA LYS A 197 -16.34 -5.21 -13.94
C LYS A 197 -15.28 -6.19 -14.44
N ASN A 198 -14.44 -5.81 -15.42
CA ASN A 198 -13.28 -6.62 -15.74
C ASN A 198 -12.32 -6.59 -14.55
N GLN A 199 -11.71 -7.73 -14.21
CA GLN A 199 -10.84 -7.87 -13.06
C GLN A 199 -9.44 -8.36 -13.46
N TRP A 200 -8.42 -7.82 -12.81
CA TRP A 200 -7.02 -8.22 -12.95
C TRP A 200 -6.38 -8.35 -11.58
N GLU A 201 -5.33 -9.15 -11.51
CA GLU A 201 -4.56 -9.37 -10.30
C GLU A 201 -3.08 -9.13 -10.61
N GLY A 202 -2.41 -8.40 -9.72
CA GLY A 202 -0.96 -8.26 -9.69
C GLY A 202 -0.45 -8.66 -8.31
N CYS A 203 0.51 -9.60 -8.25
CA CYS A 203 1.10 -10.05 -7.00
C CYS A 203 2.63 -9.93 -6.98
N ALA A 204 3.20 -9.81 -5.79
CA ALA A 204 4.64 -9.84 -5.54
C ALA A 204 4.95 -10.39 -4.14
N ASP A 205 6.14 -10.93 -3.98
CA ASP A 205 6.62 -11.47 -2.71
C ASP A 205 7.41 -10.42 -1.92
N VAL A 206 7.11 -10.31 -0.62
CA VAL A 206 7.83 -9.45 0.33
C VAL A 206 8.42 -10.29 1.45
N LYS A 207 9.70 -10.10 1.76
CA LYS A 207 10.34 -10.79 2.88
C LYS A 207 10.39 -9.89 4.12
N ALA A 208 9.56 -10.18 5.11
CA ALA A 208 9.67 -9.57 6.43
C ALA A 208 10.64 -10.38 7.31
N ILE A 209 11.67 -9.75 7.87
CA ILE A 209 12.62 -10.36 8.81
C ILE A 209 12.39 -9.82 10.22
N ALA A 210 12.74 -10.59 11.25
CA ALA A 210 12.64 -10.07 12.62
C ALA A 210 13.52 -8.82 12.77
N SER A 211 13.03 -7.80 13.49
CA SER A 211 13.89 -6.70 13.93
C SER A 211 15.12 -7.28 14.63
N PRO A 212 16.33 -6.76 14.35
CA PRO A 212 17.54 -7.24 14.98
C PRO A 212 17.39 -7.11 16.50
N ARG A 213 17.56 -8.23 17.20
CA ARG A 213 17.61 -8.27 18.67
C ARG A 213 19.05 -8.53 19.04
N VAL A 214 19.60 -7.71 19.91
CA VAL A 214 20.91 -7.96 20.56
C VAL A 214 20.68 -8.22 22.04
N ASN A 215 21.47 -9.10 22.61
CA ASN A 215 21.53 -9.32 24.04
C ASN A 215 22.67 -8.46 24.60
N ILE A 216 22.37 -7.59 25.55
CA ILE A 216 23.38 -6.73 26.18
C ILE A 216 23.52 -7.15 27.64
N MET A 217 24.72 -7.56 28.02
CA MET A 217 25.08 -7.88 29.41
C MET A 217 26.08 -6.84 29.90
N TYR A 218 25.80 -6.23 31.05
CA TYR A 218 26.70 -5.22 31.61
C TYR A 218 27.51 -5.81 32.76
N ILE A 219 28.79 -5.45 32.79
CA ILE A 219 29.75 -5.84 33.80
C ILE A 219 30.20 -4.55 34.49
N VAL A 220 29.98 -4.49 35.79
CA VAL A 220 30.33 -3.36 36.66
C VAL A 220 31.09 -3.91 37.87
N PRO A 221 32.07 -3.18 38.43
CA PRO A 221 32.73 -3.58 39.66
C PRO A 221 31.72 -3.76 40.80
N GLN A 222 31.95 -4.76 41.65
CA GLN A 222 31.11 -5.01 42.82
C GLN A 222 31.09 -3.80 43.77
N TYR A 223 32.17 -3.01 43.84
CA TYR A 223 32.25 -1.83 44.69
C TYR A 223 32.71 -0.62 43.88
N VAL A 224 32.10 0.53 44.16
CA VAL A 224 32.50 1.83 43.62
C VAL A 224 32.86 2.77 44.76
N THR A 225 33.82 3.65 44.53
CA THR A 225 34.22 4.69 45.48
C THR A 225 33.82 6.06 44.94
N ARG A 226 33.26 6.92 45.80
CA ARG A 226 32.90 8.30 45.44
C ARG A 226 34.10 9.05 44.86
N GLY A 227 33.91 9.62 43.68
CA GLY A 227 34.93 10.42 42.99
C GLY A 227 36.04 9.60 42.33
N GLU A 228 36.12 8.28 42.53
CA GLU A 228 37.06 7.43 41.82
C GLU A 228 36.43 6.91 40.52
N PRO A 229 37.21 6.87 39.42
CA PRO A 229 36.70 6.35 38.17
C PRO A 229 36.59 4.82 38.19
N PHE A 230 35.54 4.29 37.59
CA PHE A 230 35.31 2.86 37.37
C PHE A 230 34.87 2.58 35.92
N ASP A 231 35.07 1.35 35.45
CA ASP A 231 34.67 0.95 34.10
C ASP A 231 33.32 0.23 34.11
N LEU A 232 32.39 0.67 33.27
CA LEU A 232 31.19 -0.07 32.91
C LEU A 232 31.43 -0.72 31.55
N VAL A 233 31.40 -2.05 31.48
CA VAL A 233 31.58 -2.80 30.23
C VAL A 233 30.23 -3.35 29.79
N ALA A 234 29.87 -3.21 28.52
CA ALA A 234 28.74 -3.88 27.90
C ALA A 234 29.24 -4.94 26.93
N GLU A 235 28.83 -6.20 27.15
CA GLU A 235 28.98 -7.30 26.21
C GLU A 235 27.70 -7.43 25.39
N ILE A 236 27.81 -7.18 24.09
CA ILE A 236 26.70 -7.11 23.14
C ILE A 236 26.80 -8.34 22.25
N THR A 237 25.86 -9.27 22.40
CA THR A 237 25.80 -10.51 21.62
C THR A 237 24.67 -10.43 20.61
N ASN A 238 24.96 -10.78 19.36
CA ASN A 238 23.96 -10.98 18.33
C ASN A 238 23.47 -12.44 18.34
N PRO A 239 22.31 -12.78 18.93
CA PRO A 239 21.78 -14.14 18.93
C PRO A 239 21.22 -14.58 17.58
N MET A 240 21.17 -13.72 16.57
CA MET A 240 20.50 -14.00 15.30
C MET A 240 21.44 -14.59 14.24
N GLU A 241 20.85 -15.10 13.17
CA GLU A 241 21.56 -15.63 11.98
C GLU A 241 21.87 -14.54 10.94
N LEU A 242 21.49 -13.29 11.20
CA LEU A 242 21.74 -12.14 10.34
C LEU A 242 22.73 -11.20 11.01
N THR A 243 23.57 -10.53 10.23
CA THR A 243 24.48 -9.48 10.71
C THR A 243 23.68 -8.24 11.11
N VAL A 244 23.89 -7.73 12.33
CA VAL A 244 23.42 -6.40 12.74
C VAL A 244 24.40 -5.40 12.16
N LYS A 245 23.95 -4.42 11.38
CA LYS A 245 24.84 -3.43 10.78
C LYS A 245 24.83 -2.11 11.55
N ASP A 246 25.98 -1.44 11.55
CA ASP A 246 26.12 -0.07 12.05
C ASP A 246 25.62 0.14 13.49
N PHE A 247 25.80 -0.87 14.36
CA PHE A 247 25.24 -0.84 15.72
C PHE A 247 25.96 0.23 16.56
N SER A 248 25.17 1.01 17.31
CA SER A 248 25.67 1.98 18.27
C SER A 248 24.84 1.91 19.55
N ILE A 249 25.47 2.24 20.67
CA ILE A 249 24.86 2.20 22.00
C ILE A 249 25.15 3.49 22.74
N THR A 250 24.13 4.05 23.38
CA THR A 250 24.23 5.32 24.12
C THR A 250 23.78 5.10 25.55
N LEU A 251 24.59 5.53 26.51
CA LEU A 251 24.17 5.56 27.92
C LEU A 251 23.15 6.67 28.14
N ALA A 252 21.99 6.30 28.69
CA ALA A 252 21.03 7.26 29.20
C ALA A 252 21.63 8.04 30.40
N PRO A 253 21.22 9.31 30.63
CA PRO A 253 21.63 10.06 31.80
C PRO A 253 21.28 9.33 33.10
N MET A 254 22.28 9.13 33.96
CA MET A 254 22.11 8.46 35.25
C MET A 254 22.17 9.47 36.38
N LYS A 255 21.35 9.30 37.42
CA LYS A 255 21.45 10.13 38.61
C LYS A 255 22.72 9.78 39.39
N ASN A 256 23.56 10.79 39.65
CA ASN A 256 24.78 10.67 40.47
C ASN A 256 25.87 9.72 39.92
N ILE A 257 25.82 9.37 38.63
CA ILE A 257 26.92 8.74 37.91
C ILE A 257 27.23 9.63 36.71
N TYR A 258 28.52 9.92 36.50
CA TYR A 258 28.99 10.87 35.49
C TYR A 258 30.02 10.22 34.58
N LEU A 259 30.12 10.68 33.33
CA LEU A 259 31.20 10.30 32.43
C LEU A 259 32.53 10.86 32.94
N PHE A 260 33.60 10.06 32.90
CA PHE A 260 34.93 10.51 33.31
C PHE A 260 35.61 11.31 32.20
N ALA A 261 36.08 12.51 32.53
CA ALA A 261 36.80 13.40 31.61
C ALA A 261 36.00 13.70 30.32
N SER A 262 36.59 13.44 29.14
CA SER A 262 35.97 13.64 27.81
C SER A 262 35.36 12.36 27.23
N GLU A 263 34.98 11.41 28.08
CA GLU A 263 34.32 10.18 27.65
C GLU A 263 32.96 10.48 26.99
N SER A 264 32.60 9.75 25.94
CA SER A 264 31.33 9.92 25.23
C SER A 264 30.26 8.96 25.77
N ALA A 265 29.04 9.45 25.95
CA ALA A 265 27.87 8.61 26.28
C ALA A 265 27.57 7.60 25.16
N ALA A 266 27.77 8.00 23.91
CA ALA A 266 27.53 7.18 22.72
C ALA A 266 28.81 6.46 22.28
N LYS A 267 28.68 5.16 21.97
CA LYS A 267 29.74 4.30 21.43
C LYS A 267 29.26 3.64 20.15
N HIS A 268 30.04 3.80 19.10
CA HIS A 268 29.86 3.06 17.87
C HIS A 268 30.51 1.67 18.00
N VAL A 269 29.73 0.62 17.75
CA VAL A 269 30.14 -0.79 17.88
C VAL A 269 30.43 -1.39 16.49
N GLY A 270 29.77 -0.86 15.46
CA GLY A 270 29.85 -1.31 14.07
C GLY A 270 29.01 -2.56 13.83
N ASP A 271 29.36 -3.29 12.77
CA ASP A 271 28.64 -4.52 12.39
C ASP A 271 28.87 -5.65 13.39
N ILE A 272 27.84 -6.41 13.76
CA ILE A 272 27.89 -7.57 14.65
C ILE A 272 27.41 -8.78 13.87
N ALA A 273 28.33 -9.67 13.49
CA ALA A 273 28.07 -10.87 12.73
C ALA A 273 27.12 -11.84 13.49
N PRO A 274 26.50 -12.82 12.80
CA PRO A 274 25.69 -13.83 13.46
C PRO A 274 26.47 -14.51 14.60
N ARG A 275 25.86 -14.61 15.79
CA ARG A 275 26.47 -15.23 16.99
C ARG A 275 27.73 -14.54 17.51
N GLU A 276 28.11 -13.37 17.00
CA GLU A 276 29.25 -12.60 17.49
C GLU A 276 28.89 -11.86 18.79
N THR A 277 29.87 -11.77 19.69
CA THR A 277 29.84 -10.89 20.86
C THR A 277 30.89 -9.81 20.71
N LYS A 278 30.46 -8.54 20.82
CA LYS A 278 31.34 -7.37 20.89
C LYS A 278 31.30 -6.75 22.27
N THR A 279 32.38 -6.07 22.64
CA THR A 279 32.46 -5.36 23.92
C THR A 279 32.71 -3.88 23.70
N VAL A 280 32.06 -3.05 24.51
CA VAL A 280 32.36 -1.63 24.65
C VAL A 280 32.43 -1.27 26.11
N SER A 281 33.20 -0.24 26.45
CA SER A 281 33.29 0.24 27.82
C SER A 281 33.20 1.76 27.91
N TRP A 282 32.70 2.21 29.06
CA TRP A 282 32.70 3.59 29.49
C TRP A 282 33.43 3.72 30.80
N ARG A 283 34.24 4.77 30.91
CA ARG A 283 34.82 5.17 32.19
C ARG A 283 33.91 6.19 32.87
N LEU A 284 33.44 5.84 34.06
CA LEU A 284 32.44 6.60 34.82
C LEU A 284 32.98 7.01 36.19
N VAL A 285 32.35 7.98 36.83
CA VAL A 285 32.62 8.39 38.23
C VAL A 285 31.31 8.37 39.01
N SER A 286 31.34 7.78 40.20
CA SER A 286 30.18 7.75 41.10
C SER A 286 30.17 8.94 42.05
N GLY A 287 28.99 9.49 42.31
CA GLY A 287 28.73 10.47 43.36
C GLY A 287 28.70 9.87 44.78
N PHE A 288 28.76 8.54 44.89
CA PHE A 288 28.69 7.78 46.15
C PHE A 288 29.70 6.64 46.20
N SER A 289 29.95 6.13 47.41
CA SER A 289 30.68 4.87 47.62
C SER A 289 29.71 3.77 48.04
N GLY A 290 29.91 2.54 47.57
CA GLY A 290 29.06 1.42 47.98
C GLY A 290 29.19 0.19 47.11
N GLU A 291 28.46 -0.87 47.48
CA GLU A 291 28.29 -2.07 46.68
C GLU A 291 27.28 -1.84 45.55
N VAL A 292 27.58 -2.35 44.36
CA VAL A 292 26.69 -2.35 43.20
C VAL A 292 25.82 -3.59 43.26
N VAL A 293 24.58 -3.43 43.73
CA VAL A 293 23.65 -4.54 43.98
C VAL A 293 22.93 -4.99 42.70
N GLY A 294 22.93 -4.17 41.66
CA GLY A 294 22.39 -4.53 40.36
C GLY A 294 22.49 -3.40 39.34
N VAL A 295 22.33 -3.77 38.08
CA VAL A 295 22.14 -2.82 36.98
C VAL A 295 20.76 -3.16 36.41
N ALA A 296 19.81 -2.23 36.51
CA ALA A 296 18.49 -2.41 35.92
C ALA A 296 18.43 -1.69 34.57
N PHE A 297 17.71 -2.30 33.64
CA PHE A 297 17.53 -1.79 32.29
C PHE A 297 16.05 -1.79 31.99
N GLU A 298 15.57 -0.70 31.43
CA GLU A 298 14.28 -0.68 30.78
C GLU A 298 14.56 -0.68 29.28
N THR A 299 14.33 -1.83 28.64
CA THR A 299 14.39 -1.91 27.18
C THR A 299 13.16 -1.20 26.65
N ILE A 300 13.26 0.11 26.43
CA ILE A 300 12.17 0.87 25.81
C ILE A 300 12.30 0.67 24.30
N TYR A 301 11.50 -0.24 23.75
CA TYR A 301 11.35 -0.35 22.30
C TYR A 301 10.40 0.78 21.83
N GLU A 302 10.91 2.00 21.68
CA GLU A 302 10.14 3.09 21.04
C GLU A 302 10.23 2.98 19.52
N GLY A 303 9.74 1.85 18.99
CA GLY A 303 9.42 1.70 17.56
C GLY A 303 7.97 2.09 17.24
N GLY A 304 7.25 2.70 18.19
CA GLY A 304 5.90 3.21 18.00
C GLY A 304 5.92 4.73 17.86
N PRO A 305 5.05 5.33 17.03
CA PRO A 305 4.95 6.78 16.94
C PRO A 305 4.68 7.35 18.33
N VAL A 306 5.56 8.23 18.79
CA VAL A 306 5.46 8.90 20.08
C VAL A 306 4.20 9.77 20.05
N GLY A 307 3.10 9.24 20.60
CA GLY A 307 1.85 9.96 20.76
C GLY A 307 2.00 10.99 21.87
N ASN A 308 2.58 12.14 21.55
CA ASN A 308 2.72 13.24 22.50
C ASN A 308 1.40 14.01 22.62
N ASN A 309 0.86 13.97 23.82
CA ASN A 309 -0.27 14.75 24.29
C ASN A 309 0.12 16.24 24.34
N ALA A 310 0.02 16.95 23.21
CA ALA A 310 0.19 18.40 23.12
C ALA A 310 -1.17 19.06 22.89
N THR A 311 -1.69 19.68 23.94
CA THR A 311 -2.84 20.57 23.88
C THR A 311 -2.39 21.93 23.35
N GLY A 312 -2.53 22.16 22.04
CA GLY A 312 -2.26 23.47 21.44
C GLY A 312 -2.52 23.47 19.94
N ALA A 313 -3.62 24.06 19.53
CA ALA A 313 -4.00 24.17 18.13
C ALA A 313 -2.98 25.00 17.31
N ASN A 314 -2.68 24.53 16.10
CA ASN A 314 -1.81 25.12 15.06
C ASN A 314 -0.29 24.97 15.21
N ASP A 315 0.19 23.83 15.69
CA ASP A 315 1.59 23.45 15.42
C ASP A 315 1.62 22.44 14.27
N THR A 316 2.13 22.87 13.10
CA THR A 316 2.32 22.00 11.93
C THR A 316 3.39 20.94 12.21
N CYS A 317 4.29 21.21 13.16
CA CYS A 317 5.47 20.38 13.42
C CYS A 317 5.21 19.04 14.11
N PHE A 318 3.95 18.66 14.39
CA PHE A 318 3.62 17.42 15.12
C PHE A 318 2.29 16.79 14.66
N ASN A 319 1.93 16.98 13.39
CA ASN A 319 0.64 16.50 12.85
C ASN A 319 0.75 15.18 12.07
N GLY A 320 1.95 14.61 11.96
CA GLY A 320 2.20 13.35 11.26
C GLY A 320 2.19 13.48 9.74
N VAL A 321 2.24 14.70 9.20
CA VAL A 321 2.29 15.03 7.78
C VAL A 321 3.51 15.90 7.53
N GLN A 322 4.20 15.72 6.40
CA GLN A 322 5.26 16.64 6.00
C GLN A 322 4.65 17.92 5.43
N ASP A 323 4.66 19.00 6.20
CA ASP A 323 4.09 20.28 5.80
C ASP A 323 5.04 21.11 4.91
N ALA A 324 4.49 22.16 4.29
CA ALA A 324 5.24 23.04 3.40
C ALA A 324 6.36 23.78 4.15
N GLY A 325 7.60 23.37 3.90
CA GLY A 325 8.80 23.94 4.52
C GLY A 325 9.57 22.94 5.37
N GLU A 326 9.02 21.77 5.66
CA GLU A 326 9.67 20.71 6.41
C GLU A 326 10.62 19.87 5.53
N LEU A 327 11.68 19.34 6.14
CA LEU A 327 12.64 18.44 5.47
C LEU A 327 12.26 16.96 5.62
N GLY A 328 11.45 16.61 6.63
CA GLY A 328 10.86 15.30 6.88
C GLY A 328 9.53 15.45 7.62
N VAL A 329 8.79 14.36 7.84
CA VAL A 329 7.51 14.42 8.57
C VAL A 329 7.76 14.97 9.98
N ASP A 330 7.13 16.09 10.32
CA ASP A 330 7.24 16.74 11.62
C ASP A 330 8.69 17.22 11.97
N CYS A 331 9.56 17.43 10.97
CA CYS A 331 10.93 17.91 11.20
C CYS A 331 11.52 18.75 10.05
N GLY A 332 12.48 19.61 10.39
CA GLY A 332 13.21 20.49 9.50
C GLY A 332 12.46 21.77 9.12
N GLY A 333 13.19 22.74 8.59
CA GLY A 333 12.64 24.02 8.17
C GLY A 333 12.20 24.92 9.31
N VAL A 334 10.89 25.13 9.44
CA VAL A 334 10.29 25.87 10.58
C VAL A 334 10.20 25.02 11.84
N CYS A 335 10.33 23.70 11.70
CA CYS A 335 10.35 22.73 12.79
C CYS A 335 11.77 22.39 13.22
N THR A 336 11.90 21.64 14.31
CA THR A 336 13.19 21.15 14.81
C THR A 336 13.95 20.40 13.72
N GLU A 337 15.26 20.61 13.57
CA GLU A 337 16.08 19.92 12.55
C GLU A 337 15.84 18.41 12.54
N CYS A 338 15.69 17.83 11.35
CA CYS A 338 15.60 16.39 11.22
C CYS A 338 16.88 15.75 11.70
N LEU A 339 16.77 14.90 12.72
CA LEU A 339 17.86 14.00 13.05
C LEU A 339 18.06 13.06 11.86
N PRO A 340 19.31 12.81 11.43
CA PRO A 340 19.56 11.83 10.38
C PRO A 340 18.93 10.51 10.84
N ASP A 341 18.19 9.88 9.93
CA ASP A 341 17.43 8.64 10.13
C ASP A 341 18.41 7.50 10.50
N MET A 342 18.82 7.50 11.75
CA MET A 342 19.51 6.43 12.42
C MET A 342 18.41 5.72 13.17
N GLY A 343 18.14 4.45 12.86
CA GLY A 343 17.27 3.62 13.68
C GLY A 343 17.91 3.43 15.06
N ILE A 344 17.73 4.41 15.95
CA ILE A 344 18.27 4.39 17.30
C ILE A 344 17.32 3.53 18.14
N PHE A 345 17.78 2.35 18.55
CA PHE A 345 17.16 1.62 19.65
C PHE A 345 17.57 2.32 20.95
N GLN A 346 16.66 3.13 21.50
CA GLN A 346 16.92 3.88 22.73
C GLN A 346 16.59 3.01 23.95
N ASN A 347 17.63 2.47 24.59
CA ASN A 347 17.49 1.75 25.86
C ASN A 347 17.73 2.73 27.01
N ASP A 348 16.73 2.97 27.85
CA ASP A 348 16.93 3.72 29.08
C ASP A 348 17.55 2.81 30.15
N ILE A 349 18.65 3.27 30.74
CA ILE A 349 19.36 2.55 31.79
C ILE A 349 19.02 3.19 33.13
N LEU A 350 18.29 2.47 33.97
CA LEU A 350 17.96 2.89 35.33
C LEU A 350 18.91 2.22 36.33
N PHE A 351 19.90 2.94 36.83
CA PHE A 351 20.77 2.43 37.90
C PHE A 351 20.05 2.51 39.25
N ALA A 352 19.80 1.36 39.87
CA ALA A 352 19.41 1.28 41.28
C ALA A 352 20.66 0.98 42.13
N LEU A 353 21.34 2.02 42.60
CA LEU A 353 22.36 1.90 43.64
C LEU A 353 21.71 2.14 45.00
N ILE A 354 21.56 1.10 45.83
CA ILE A 354 21.23 1.27 47.24
C ILE A 354 22.03 0.27 48.07
N ASN A 355 23.07 0.74 48.75
CA ASN A 355 23.17 0.61 50.20
C ASN A 355 24.17 1.64 50.74
N GLU A 356 23.71 2.85 51.09
CA GLU A 356 24.60 3.87 51.66
C GLU A 356 25.00 3.55 53.11
N ASN A 357 24.35 2.62 53.81
CA ASN A 357 24.68 2.29 55.19
C ASN A 357 24.17 0.88 55.47
N GLY A 358 25.06 -0.08 55.77
CA GLY A 358 24.70 -1.44 56.21
C GLY A 358 23.86 -1.49 57.50
N GLN A 359 22.63 -1.00 57.43
CA GLN A 359 21.55 -1.21 58.38
C GLN A 359 20.50 -1.99 57.59
N ASN A 360 20.35 -3.26 57.98
CA ASN A 360 19.37 -4.21 57.44
C ASN A 360 17.94 -3.67 57.46
#